data_AF-A0A174RUV0-F1
#
_entry.id   AF-A0A174RUV0-F1
#
_cell.length_a   1.000
_cell.length_b   1.000
_cell.length_c   1.000
_cell.angle_alpha   90.00
_cell.angle_beta   90.00
_cell.angle_gamma   90.00
#
_symmetry.space_group_name_H-M   'P 1'
#
loop_
_entity.id
_entity.type
_entity.pdbx_description
1 polymer ?
#
loop_
_entity_poly.entity_id
_entity_poly.type
_entity_poly.pdbx_seq_one_letter_code
_entity_poly.pdbx_strand_id
1 'polypeptide(L)'
;MNIGDSDILYSFDRARLIDRARNGFMRIDGITFKRARDYMAKYSARDYLMQCPLDLSTKELVSGMKDYCLQRRAEMLEPYRKKRYSINGDPIHHLYIIGNGFDRYHGADSTYMDFRNYLLKHNDFVVKMFELFFGPRSMMNNFDDYNDYLLCLQYGRKLPAPKNTWAKDYLWKDFEKYLSELNRERIFDFVDENLPRLYEDDENFSYAEYLGPIDIVADVVSSCTFEMQYLFHRWINTIHYKKGFRKNMLYLDPNAVYLNFNYTLFLETEYNISRKHILYIHGDRRQKFGSLVLGHNVEDNEVAFEEWVHKHKNRRRYRPNLKDKKGKYFANDKLVYLAFFLKDMKKGNWKNPIRYYAVDHIEERLENYYAKNIKHSNDIIDHNLGFFESLNDLKEITLLGHSLGDVDFPYFKAIVENVRNVDDLIWNFSYYSDNDIKNIRRFCRHLNIPQGKNVRHFKMSDIKR
;
A
#
# COMPACT_ATOMS: atom_id res chain seq x y z
N MET A 1 13.54 37.45 -30.69
CA MET A 1 14.60 37.04 -29.74
C MET A 1 15.27 35.82 -30.34
N ASN A 2 16.49 35.97 -30.88
CA ASN A 2 17.31 34.85 -31.29
C ASN A 2 17.93 34.24 -30.03
N ILE A 3 17.60 32.98 -29.75
CA ILE A 3 18.35 32.17 -28.79
C ILE A 3 19.69 31.87 -29.47
N GLY A 4 20.81 32.37 -28.92
CA GLY A 4 22.13 32.21 -29.54
C GLY A 4 22.64 30.78 -29.42
N ASP A 5 23.50 30.33 -30.35
CA ASP A 5 24.09 28.98 -30.36
C ASP A 5 24.81 28.63 -29.05
N SER A 6 25.31 29.63 -28.31
CA SER A 6 25.90 29.47 -26.97
C SER A 6 24.88 29.03 -25.91
N ASP A 7 23.66 29.56 -25.97
CA ASP A 7 22.58 29.21 -25.04
C ASP A 7 22.04 27.80 -25.32
N ILE A 8 22.04 27.41 -26.60
CA ILE A 8 21.67 26.06 -27.04
C ILE A 8 22.70 25.03 -26.56
N LEU A 9 24.00 25.32 -26.73
CA LEU A 9 25.07 24.43 -26.28
C LEU A 9 25.09 24.29 -24.74
N TYR A 10 24.92 25.41 -24.02
CA TYR A 10 24.80 25.40 -22.57
C TYR A 10 23.61 24.57 -22.07
N SER A 11 22.44 24.71 -22.72
CA SER A 11 21.25 23.92 -22.43
C SER A 11 21.49 22.42 -22.64
N PHE A 12 22.18 22.06 -23.73
CA PHE A 12 22.51 20.67 -24.06
C PHE A 12 23.47 20.03 -23.06
N ASP A 13 24.54 20.74 -22.69
CA ASP A 13 25.52 20.25 -21.71
C ASP A 13 24.90 20.08 -20.31
N ARG A 14 23.98 20.97 -19.93
CA ARG A 14 23.21 20.84 -18.68
C ARG A 14 22.25 19.65 -18.72
N ALA A 15 21.57 19.41 -19.84
CA ALA A 15 20.72 18.23 -20.00
C ALA A 15 21.54 16.93 -19.86
N ARG A 16 22.73 16.90 -20.46
CA ARG A 16 23.65 15.75 -20.36
C ARG A 16 24.17 15.54 -18.93
N LEU A 17 24.44 16.62 -18.19
CA LEU A 17 24.84 16.53 -16.78
C LEU A 17 23.72 15.92 -15.92
N ILE A 18 22.47 16.34 -16.13
CA ILE A 18 21.30 15.81 -15.43
C ILE A 18 21.10 14.32 -15.73
N ASP A 19 21.24 13.92 -17.00
CA ASP A 19 21.15 12.51 -17.39
C ASP A 19 22.28 11.68 -16.77
N ARG A 20 23.51 12.20 -16.75
CA ARG A 20 24.67 11.55 -16.09
C ARG A 20 24.43 11.38 -14.59
N ALA A 21 23.84 12.36 -13.91
CA ALA A 21 23.49 12.29 -12.50
C ALA A 21 22.42 11.21 -12.22
N ARG A 22 21.35 11.16 -13.04
CA ARG A 22 20.29 10.15 -12.95
C ARG A 22 20.83 8.73 -13.17
N ASN A 23 21.60 8.54 -14.24
CA ASN A 23 22.21 7.26 -14.56
C ASN A 23 23.26 6.85 -13.52
N GLY A 24 23.95 7.81 -12.92
CA GLY A 24 24.89 7.60 -11.81
C GLY A 24 24.21 7.02 -10.58
N PHE A 25 23.06 7.58 -10.17
CA PHE A 25 22.24 7.04 -9.07
C PHE A 25 21.88 5.56 -9.29
N MET A 26 21.47 5.20 -10.51
CA MET A 26 21.14 3.81 -10.81
C MET A 26 22.34 2.88 -10.68
N ARG A 27 23.49 3.27 -11.25
CA ARG A 27 24.69 2.43 -11.30
C ARG A 27 25.37 2.29 -9.94
N ILE A 28 25.35 3.35 -9.12
CA ILE A 28 26.05 3.40 -7.84
C ILE A 28 25.18 2.85 -6.72
N ASP A 29 23.87 3.16 -6.71
CA ASP A 29 22.98 2.83 -5.60
C ASP A 29 21.96 1.72 -5.91
N GLY A 30 21.97 1.21 -7.15
CA GLY A 30 21.08 0.13 -7.56
C GLY A 30 19.59 0.52 -7.58
N ILE A 31 19.25 1.81 -7.56
CA ILE A 31 17.86 2.28 -7.62
C ILE A 31 17.37 2.38 -9.07
N THR A 32 16.05 2.24 -9.29
CA THR A 32 15.46 2.34 -10.63
C THR A 32 15.56 3.78 -11.18
N PHE A 33 15.47 3.92 -12.51
CA PHE A 33 15.53 5.24 -13.17
C PHE A 33 14.44 6.19 -12.65
N LYS A 34 13.22 5.68 -12.48
CA LYS A 34 12.09 6.45 -11.95
C LYS A 34 12.33 6.88 -10.51
N ARG A 35 12.87 6.01 -9.64
CA ARG A 35 13.23 6.40 -8.26
C ARG A 35 14.28 7.49 -8.23
N ALA A 36 15.33 7.37 -9.04
CA ALA A 36 16.34 8.42 -9.13
C ALA A 36 15.72 9.75 -9.58
N ARG A 37 14.86 9.71 -10.60
CA ARG A 37 14.13 10.90 -11.09
C ARG A 37 13.20 11.50 -10.03
N ASP A 38 12.40 10.68 -9.37
CA ASP A 38 11.38 11.10 -8.41
C ASP A 38 12.04 11.62 -7.11
N TYR A 39 13.13 10.98 -6.65
CA TYR A 39 13.96 11.47 -5.56
C TYR A 39 14.58 12.83 -5.87
N MET A 40 15.19 12.97 -7.05
CA MET A 40 15.74 14.23 -7.52
C MET A 40 14.67 15.33 -7.63
N ALA A 41 13.48 14.99 -8.10
CA ALA A 41 12.36 15.93 -8.20
C ALA A 41 11.85 16.35 -6.82
N LYS A 42 11.70 15.41 -5.87
CA LYS A 42 11.23 15.67 -4.50
C LYS A 42 12.09 16.71 -3.77
N TYR A 43 13.40 16.70 -4.01
CA TYR A 43 14.36 17.58 -3.34
C TYR A 43 14.96 18.66 -4.24
N SER A 44 14.31 18.96 -5.38
CA SER A 44 14.77 20.00 -6.32
C SER A 44 16.25 19.85 -6.74
N ALA A 45 16.77 18.62 -6.87
CA ALA A 45 18.17 18.35 -7.20
C ALA A 45 18.62 18.98 -8.53
N ARG A 46 17.67 19.33 -9.41
CA ARG A 46 17.93 20.08 -10.63
C ARG A 46 18.61 21.42 -10.33
N ASP A 47 18.24 22.11 -9.26
CA ASP A 47 18.79 23.43 -8.91
C ASP A 47 20.29 23.33 -8.60
N TYR A 48 20.69 22.28 -7.89
CA TYR A 48 22.09 21.93 -7.65
C TYR A 48 22.82 21.60 -8.96
N LEU A 49 22.23 20.74 -9.79
CA LEU A 49 22.86 20.29 -11.05
C LEU A 49 23.06 21.44 -12.05
N MET A 50 22.18 22.45 -12.06
CA MET A 50 22.33 23.62 -12.91
C MET A 50 23.53 24.50 -12.52
N GLN A 51 24.01 24.39 -11.27
CA GLN A 51 25.12 25.17 -10.71
C GLN A 51 26.44 24.39 -10.68
N CYS A 52 26.41 23.08 -10.94
CA CYS A 52 27.59 22.23 -10.89
C CYS A 52 28.58 22.48 -12.06
N PRO A 53 29.89 22.31 -11.83
CA PRO A 53 30.87 22.19 -12.92
C PRO A 53 30.53 21.01 -13.86
N LEU A 54 30.72 21.20 -15.17
CA LEU A 54 30.38 20.20 -16.19
C LEU A 54 31.36 19.01 -16.21
N ASP A 55 32.57 19.22 -15.73
CA ASP A 55 33.72 18.29 -15.74
C ASP A 55 33.77 17.33 -14.54
N LEU A 56 32.88 17.47 -13.56
CA LEU A 56 32.79 16.56 -12.41
C LEU A 56 32.71 15.08 -12.84
N SER A 57 33.44 14.20 -12.14
CA SER A 57 33.25 12.77 -12.34
C SER A 57 31.83 12.34 -11.95
N THR A 58 31.36 11.20 -12.47
CA THR A 58 30.02 10.70 -12.12
C THR A 58 29.89 10.43 -10.61
N LYS A 59 30.97 10.00 -9.96
CA LYS A 59 30.97 9.71 -8.51
C LYS A 59 30.85 11.01 -7.70
N GLU A 60 31.61 12.04 -8.03
CA GLU A 60 31.55 13.35 -7.36
C GLU A 60 30.19 14.01 -7.57
N LEU A 61 29.67 13.98 -8.80
CA LEU A 61 28.37 14.52 -9.15
C LEU A 61 27.24 13.86 -8.34
N VAL A 62 27.25 12.52 -8.24
CA VAL A 62 26.24 11.78 -7.47
C VAL A 62 26.40 12.03 -5.97
N SER A 63 27.63 12.07 -5.45
CA SER A 63 27.89 12.36 -4.03
C SER A 63 27.39 13.73 -3.64
N GLY A 64 27.81 14.79 -4.34
CA GLY A 64 27.40 16.15 -4.01
C GLY A 64 25.90 16.39 -4.22
N MET A 65 25.29 15.72 -5.20
CA MET A 65 23.83 15.74 -5.35
C MET A 65 23.11 15.07 -4.17
N LYS A 66 23.63 13.96 -3.64
CA LYS A 66 23.08 13.32 -2.44
C LYS A 66 23.17 14.23 -1.24
N ASP A 67 24.33 14.86 -1.03
CA ASP A 67 24.53 15.80 0.07
C ASP A 67 23.55 16.97 -0.02
N TYR A 68 23.36 17.53 -1.22
CA TYR A 68 22.35 18.54 -1.49
C TYR A 68 20.93 18.07 -1.16
N CYS A 69 20.54 16.87 -1.64
CA CYS A 69 19.21 16.32 -1.36
C CYS A 69 18.99 16.05 0.13
N LEU A 70 20.02 15.59 0.85
CA LEU A 70 19.99 15.36 2.29
C LEU A 70 19.81 16.67 3.05
N GLN A 71 20.55 17.72 2.67
CA GLN A 71 20.39 19.06 3.25
C GLN A 71 18.99 19.59 2.98
N ARG A 72 18.50 19.50 1.74
CA ARG A 72 17.15 19.95 1.38
C ARG A 72 16.07 19.20 2.15
N ARG A 73 16.24 17.88 2.32
CA ARG A 73 15.37 17.07 3.17
C ARG A 73 15.37 17.59 4.60
N ALA A 74 16.54 17.86 5.20
CA ALA A 74 16.60 18.39 6.56
C ALA A 74 15.82 19.71 6.68
N GLU A 75 16.06 20.66 5.77
CA GLU A 75 15.33 21.94 5.72
C GLU A 75 13.81 21.77 5.60
N MET A 76 13.36 20.85 4.74
CA MET A 76 11.93 20.55 4.57
C MET A 76 11.31 19.94 5.82
N LEU A 77 12.10 19.23 6.63
CA LEU A 77 11.62 18.51 7.80
C LEU A 77 11.73 19.31 9.11
N GLU A 78 12.47 20.42 9.12
CA GLU A 78 12.59 21.32 10.28
C GLU A 78 11.25 21.73 10.91
N PRO A 79 10.19 22.08 10.14
CA PRO A 79 8.90 22.40 10.74
C PRO A 79 8.28 21.25 11.55
N TYR A 80 8.49 20.00 11.12
CA TYR A 80 7.92 18.81 11.78
C TYR A 80 8.70 18.38 13.03
N ARG A 81 9.95 18.83 13.19
CA ARG A 81 10.77 18.63 14.40
C ARG A 81 10.35 19.52 15.57
N LYS A 82 9.71 20.66 15.30
CA LYS A 82 9.37 21.67 16.32
C LYS A 82 8.33 21.17 17.34
N LYS A 83 7.49 20.21 16.97
CA LYS A 83 6.48 19.63 17.88
C LYS A 83 7.11 18.53 18.74
N ARG A 84 7.62 18.89 19.91
CA ARG A 84 8.12 17.91 20.89
C ARG A 84 7.02 17.34 21.76
N TYR A 85 7.15 16.08 22.11
CA TYR A 85 6.28 15.37 23.04
C TYR A 85 7.02 15.16 24.35
N SER A 86 6.34 15.40 25.46
CA SER A 86 6.85 15.19 26.81
C SER A 86 5.68 14.94 27.74
N ILE A 87 5.96 14.38 28.91
CA ILE A 87 4.98 14.15 29.96
C ILE A 87 5.27 15.16 31.06
N ASN A 88 4.44 16.19 31.17
CA ASN A 88 4.62 17.28 32.15
C ASN A 88 5.99 17.97 32.08
N GLY A 89 6.66 17.95 30.92
CA GLY A 89 8.02 18.48 30.74
C GLY A 89 9.12 17.43 30.82
N ASP A 90 8.81 16.23 31.33
CA ASP A 90 9.76 15.14 31.47
C ASP A 90 9.90 14.29 30.20
N PRO A 91 11.06 13.64 30.00
CA PRO A 91 11.28 12.71 28.90
C PRO A 91 10.27 11.55 28.90
N ILE A 92 9.98 11.02 27.71
CA ILE A 92 9.08 9.90 27.53
C ILE A 92 9.81 8.61 27.92
N HIS A 93 9.30 7.91 28.94
CA HIS A 93 9.84 6.62 29.35
C HIS A 93 8.98 5.42 28.95
N HIS A 94 7.68 5.63 28.71
CA HIS A 94 6.73 4.57 28.36
C HIS A 94 5.89 4.97 27.14
N LEU A 95 5.84 4.08 26.15
CA LEU A 95 5.03 4.20 24.94
C LEU A 95 4.01 3.05 24.88
N TYR A 96 2.73 3.38 24.77
CA TYR A 96 1.71 2.43 24.36
C TYR A 96 1.54 2.46 22.86
N ILE A 97 1.46 1.28 22.24
CA ILE A 97 1.09 1.13 20.83
C ILE A 97 -0.26 0.43 20.79
N ILE A 98 -1.27 1.13 20.28
CA ILE A 98 -2.66 0.68 20.32
C ILE A 98 -3.08 0.26 18.92
N GLY A 99 -3.50 -1.00 18.77
CA GLY A 99 -4.03 -1.55 17.53
C GLY A 99 -5.49 -2.01 17.66
N ASN A 100 -6.11 -2.41 16.54
CA ASN A 100 -7.57 -2.62 16.47
C ASN A 100 -8.08 -3.66 17.46
N GLY A 101 -7.24 -4.62 17.89
CA GLY A 101 -7.57 -5.58 18.93
C GLY A 101 -7.91 -4.97 20.28
N PHE A 102 -7.40 -3.76 20.58
CA PHE A 102 -7.75 -3.01 21.78
C PHE A 102 -9.22 -2.58 21.73
N ASP A 103 -9.67 -1.95 20.65
CA ASP A 103 -11.08 -1.55 20.49
C ASP A 103 -12.01 -2.79 20.51
N ARG A 104 -11.58 -3.89 19.88
CA ARG A 104 -12.30 -5.17 19.87
C ARG A 104 -12.44 -5.79 21.25
N TYR A 105 -11.40 -5.71 22.08
CA TYR A 105 -11.44 -6.17 23.46
C TYR A 105 -12.50 -5.40 24.30
N HIS A 106 -12.75 -4.14 23.93
CA HIS A 106 -13.83 -3.31 24.46
C HIS A 106 -15.16 -3.44 23.69
N GLY A 107 -15.26 -4.38 22.77
CA GLY A 107 -16.51 -4.72 22.09
C GLY A 107 -16.86 -3.86 20.89
N ALA A 108 -15.90 -3.17 20.27
CA ALA A 108 -16.11 -2.56 18.95
C ALA A 108 -15.99 -3.59 17.82
N ASP A 109 -16.89 -3.49 16.84
CA ASP A 109 -16.84 -4.27 15.60
C ASP A 109 -15.99 -3.50 14.56
N SER A 110 -14.66 -3.51 14.77
CA SER A 110 -13.67 -2.70 14.04
C SER A 110 -12.70 -3.50 13.15
N THR A 111 -13.00 -4.76 12.84
CA THR A 111 -12.18 -5.55 11.89
C THR A 111 -12.47 -5.16 10.44
N TYR A 112 -11.56 -5.48 9.53
CA TYR A 112 -11.86 -5.38 8.09
C TYR A 112 -12.97 -6.34 7.64
N MET A 113 -13.26 -7.41 8.40
CA MET A 113 -14.44 -8.25 8.18
C MET A 113 -15.74 -7.52 8.56
N ASP A 114 -15.71 -6.69 9.62
CA ASP A 114 -16.83 -5.83 9.99
C ASP A 114 -17.05 -4.73 8.94
N PHE A 115 -15.95 -4.19 8.37
CA PHE A 115 -16.03 -3.29 7.23
C PHE A 115 -16.65 -3.96 6.00
N ARG A 116 -16.23 -5.19 5.66
CA ARG A 116 -16.87 -5.98 4.59
C ARG A 116 -18.37 -6.13 4.82
N ASN A 117 -18.79 -6.44 6.05
CA ASN A 117 -20.21 -6.56 6.41
C ASN A 117 -20.95 -5.23 6.30
N TYR A 118 -20.29 -4.11 6.61
CA TYR A 118 -20.83 -2.77 6.36
C TYR A 118 -21.02 -2.53 4.86
N LEU A 119 -20.02 -2.84 4.03
CA LEU A 119 -20.12 -2.69 2.57
C LEU A 119 -21.27 -3.52 2.00
N LEU A 120 -21.43 -4.78 2.40
CA LEU A 120 -22.55 -5.62 1.96
C LEU A 120 -23.93 -5.01 2.22
N LYS A 121 -24.07 -4.17 3.25
CA LYS A 121 -25.34 -3.52 3.62
C LYS A 121 -25.55 -2.17 2.93
N HIS A 122 -24.49 -1.49 2.49
CA HIS A 122 -24.55 -0.10 2.01
C HIS A 122 -24.20 0.04 0.53
N ASN A 123 -23.23 -0.74 0.06
CA ASN A 123 -22.81 -0.80 -1.33
C ASN A 123 -22.09 -2.14 -1.59
N ASP A 124 -22.87 -3.18 -1.89
CA ASP A 124 -22.36 -4.52 -2.11
C ASP A 124 -21.47 -4.62 -3.37
N PHE A 125 -21.59 -3.66 -4.29
CA PHE A 125 -20.80 -3.59 -5.51
C PHE A 125 -19.30 -3.50 -5.25
N VAL A 126 -18.88 -2.73 -4.23
CA VAL A 126 -17.46 -2.65 -3.84
C VAL A 126 -16.95 -4.01 -3.40
N VAL A 127 -17.75 -4.76 -2.61
CA VAL A 127 -17.41 -6.12 -2.20
C VAL A 127 -17.28 -7.03 -3.42
N LYS A 128 -18.21 -6.94 -4.38
CA LYS A 128 -18.14 -7.72 -5.63
C LYS A 128 -16.85 -7.47 -6.39
N MET A 129 -16.41 -6.22 -6.50
CA MET A 129 -15.15 -5.89 -7.20
C MET A 129 -13.94 -6.52 -6.53
N PHE A 130 -13.84 -6.42 -5.20
CA PHE A 130 -12.78 -7.09 -4.44
C PHE A 130 -12.84 -8.62 -4.57
N GLU A 131 -14.02 -9.21 -4.40
CA GLU A 131 -14.17 -10.67 -4.41
C GLU A 131 -14.03 -11.27 -5.82
N LEU A 132 -14.29 -10.51 -6.88
CA LEU A 132 -14.11 -10.97 -8.25
C LEU A 132 -12.66 -10.82 -8.71
N PHE A 133 -12.04 -9.66 -8.50
CA PHE A 133 -10.78 -9.31 -9.14
C PHE A 133 -9.54 -9.52 -8.25
N PHE A 134 -9.68 -9.99 -7.01
CA PHE A 134 -8.55 -10.35 -6.15
C PHE A 134 -8.43 -11.86 -5.95
N GLY A 135 -7.19 -12.31 -5.77
CA GLY A 135 -6.86 -13.68 -5.43
C GLY A 135 -5.90 -14.33 -6.42
N PRO A 136 -5.27 -15.47 -6.06
CA PRO A 136 -4.08 -15.98 -6.74
C PRO A 136 -4.38 -16.73 -8.04
N ARG A 137 -5.64 -17.15 -8.25
CA ARG A 137 -6.04 -17.93 -9.43
C ARG A 137 -6.59 -17.02 -10.52
N SER A 138 -6.46 -17.43 -11.77
CA SER A 138 -7.18 -16.82 -12.90
C SER A 138 -8.69 -16.87 -12.70
N MET A 139 -9.43 -16.00 -13.39
CA MET A 139 -10.88 -15.84 -13.17
C MET A 139 -11.64 -17.17 -13.32
N MET A 140 -11.43 -17.90 -14.41
CA MET A 140 -12.07 -19.21 -14.67
C MET A 140 -11.77 -20.27 -13.59
N ASN A 141 -10.60 -20.24 -12.95
CA ASN A 141 -10.20 -21.25 -11.96
C ASN A 141 -10.66 -20.90 -10.53
N ASN A 142 -11.48 -19.86 -10.41
CA ASN A 142 -12.00 -19.34 -9.15
C ASN A 142 -13.47 -19.73 -8.90
N PHE A 143 -14.08 -20.43 -9.85
CA PHE A 143 -15.46 -20.90 -9.79
C PHE A 143 -15.47 -22.42 -9.93
N ASP A 144 -16.29 -23.08 -9.13
CA ASP A 144 -16.47 -24.53 -9.20
C ASP A 144 -17.41 -24.94 -10.35
N ASP A 145 -18.29 -24.02 -10.77
CA ASP A 145 -19.27 -24.20 -11.86
C ASP A 145 -19.03 -23.22 -13.03
N TYR A 146 -19.23 -23.72 -14.26
CA TYR A 146 -19.03 -22.92 -15.47
C TYR A 146 -20.09 -21.82 -15.64
N ASN A 147 -21.33 -22.05 -15.21
CA ASN A 147 -22.36 -21.02 -15.24
C ASN A 147 -22.03 -19.91 -14.25
N ASP A 148 -21.55 -20.22 -13.04
CA ASP A 148 -21.10 -19.20 -12.09
C ASP A 148 -19.99 -18.31 -12.68
N TYR A 149 -19.07 -18.90 -13.44
CA TYR A 149 -18.08 -18.16 -14.23
C TYR A 149 -18.73 -17.30 -15.32
N LEU A 150 -19.67 -17.82 -16.11
CA LEU A 150 -20.37 -17.00 -17.12
C LEU A 150 -21.18 -15.86 -16.49
N LEU A 151 -21.82 -16.08 -15.35
CA LEU A 151 -22.53 -15.05 -14.60
C LEU A 151 -21.56 -13.97 -14.09
N CYS A 152 -20.32 -14.31 -13.76
CA CYS A 152 -19.32 -13.31 -13.34
C CYS A 152 -18.78 -12.47 -14.50
N LEU A 153 -18.92 -12.94 -15.75
CA LEU A 153 -18.63 -12.14 -16.95
C LEU A 153 -19.76 -11.16 -17.24
N GLN A 154 -20.96 -11.40 -16.72
CA GLN A 154 -22.02 -10.39 -16.73
C GLN A 154 -21.69 -9.31 -15.70
N TYR A 155 -22.13 -8.08 -15.99
CA TYR A 155 -21.87 -6.95 -15.13
C TYR A 155 -23.14 -6.17 -14.81
N GLY A 156 -23.32 -5.85 -13.53
CA GLY A 156 -24.48 -5.09 -13.07
C GLY A 156 -24.72 -5.23 -11.57
N ARG A 157 -25.26 -4.16 -10.96
CA ARG A 157 -25.53 -4.10 -9.52
C ARG A 157 -26.46 -5.20 -9.01
N LYS A 158 -27.37 -5.70 -9.87
CA LYS A 158 -28.36 -6.74 -9.54
C LYS A 158 -27.80 -8.17 -9.51
N LEU A 159 -26.57 -8.39 -9.98
CA LEU A 159 -25.96 -9.71 -10.02
C LEU A 159 -25.51 -10.14 -8.60
N PRO A 160 -25.60 -11.43 -8.25
CA PRO A 160 -25.12 -11.92 -6.97
C PRO A 160 -23.60 -11.77 -6.86
N ALA A 161 -23.10 -11.60 -5.64
CA ALA A 161 -21.66 -11.62 -5.43
C ALA A 161 -21.09 -13.01 -5.73
N PRO A 162 -19.96 -13.10 -6.46
CA PRO A 162 -19.31 -14.37 -6.71
C PRO A 162 -18.91 -15.01 -5.37
N LYS A 163 -19.19 -16.31 -5.18
CA LYS A 163 -18.75 -17.05 -4.00
C LYS A 163 -17.25 -17.35 -4.06
N ASN A 164 -16.42 -16.31 -3.98
CA ASN A 164 -14.97 -16.47 -3.87
C ASN A 164 -14.60 -16.65 -2.39
N THR A 165 -14.28 -17.89 -1.99
CA THR A 165 -13.83 -18.21 -0.63
C THR A 165 -12.50 -17.55 -0.29
N TRP A 166 -11.59 -17.38 -1.27
CA TRP A 166 -10.27 -16.81 -1.02
C TRP A 166 -10.34 -15.37 -0.50
N ALA A 167 -11.17 -14.51 -1.10
CA ALA A 167 -11.25 -13.12 -0.67
C ALA A 167 -11.77 -13.01 0.77
N LYS A 168 -12.79 -13.79 1.12
CA LYS A 168 -13.30 -13.88 2.51
C LYS A 168 -12.25 -14.45 3.47
N ASP A 169 -11.50 -15.47 3.06
CA ASP A 169 -10.60 -16.20 3.93
C ASP A 169 -9.21 -15.56 4.09
N TYR A 170 -8.81 -14.71 3.14
CA TYR A 170 -7.48 -14.09 3.10
C TYR A 170 -7.55 -12.56 2.96
N LEU A 171 -8.11 -12.04 1.85
CA LEU A 171 -8.14 -10.59 1.57
C LEU A 171 -8.72 -9.81 2.74
N TRP A 172 -9.95 -10.09 3.17
CA TRP A 172 -10.60 -9.30 4.23
C TRP A 172 -10.00 -9.53 5.63
N LYS A 173 -9.19 -10.58 5.83
CA LYS A 173 -8.48 -10.79 7.10
C LYS A 173 -7.20 -9.96 7.17
N ASP A 174 -6.45 -9.90 6.07
CA ASP A 174 -5.21 -9.14 5.92
C ASP A 174 -5.35 -8.08 4.82
N PHE A 175 -6.34 -7.19 4.97
CA PHE A 175 -6.82 -6.30 3.88
C PHE A 175 -5.71 -5.43 3.28
N GLU A 176 -4.99 -4.67 4.10
CA GLU A 176 -3.92 -3.80 3.62
C GLU A 176 -2.76 -4.56 2.96
N LYS A 177 -2.50 -5.80 3.37
CA LYS A 177 -1.48 -6.65 2.74
C LYS A 177 -1.88 -7.07 1.34
N TYR A 178 -3.14 -7.45 1.16
CA TYR A 178 -3.65 -7.94 -0.13
C TYR A 178 -4.20 -6.82 -1.02
N LEU A 179 -4.25 -5.58 -0.55
CA LEU A 179 -4.73 -4.45 -1.34
C LEU A 179 -3.84 -4.17 -2.56
N SER A 180 -2.55 -4.53 -2.52
CA SER A 180 -1.64 -4.46 -3.68
C SER A 180 -1.82 -5.62 -4.68
N GLU A 181 -2.76 -6.54 -4.46
CA GLU A 181 -2.89 -7.80 -5.21
C GLU A 181 -4.12 -7.81 -6.13
N LEU A 182 -4.56 -6.64 -6.63
CA LEU A 182 -5.53 -6.58 -7.72
C LEU A 182 -5.02 -7.45 -8.88
N ASN A 183 -5.77 -8.46 -9.28
CA ASN A 183 -5.21 -9.48 -10.15
C ASN A 183 -5.27 -9.03 -11.62
N ARG A 184 -4.11 -8.62 -12.15
CA ARG A 184 -3.90 -8.30 -13.57
C ARG A 184 -4.45 -9.38 -14.49
N GLU A 185 -4.18 -10.66 -14.24
CA GLU A 185 -4.72 -11.75 -15.07
C GLU A 185 -6.25 -11.79 -15.08
N ARG A 186 -6.91 -11.54 -13.94
CA ARG A 186 -8.38 -11.55 -13.89
C ARG A 186 -8.98 -10.41 -14.68
N ILE A 187 -8.38 -9.22 -14.59
CA ILE A 187 -8.82 -8.04 -15.35
C ILE A 187 -8.70 -8.30 -16.84
N PHE A 188 -7.54 -8.76 -17.30
CA PHE A 188 -7.31 -9.02 -18.72
C PHE A 188 -8.09 -10.24 -19.23
N ASP A 189 -8.27 -11.29 -18.42
CA ASP A 189 -9.16 -12.41 -18.78
C ASP A 189 -10.61 -11.92 -18.92
N PHE A 190 -11.11 -11.06 -18.01
CA PHE A 190 -12.47 -10.50 -18.10
C PHE A 190 -12.68 -9.68 -19.37
N VAL A 191 -11.73 -8.79 -19.69
CA VAL A 191 -11.83 -7.92 -20.87
C VAL A 191 -11.77 -8.74 -22.14
N ASP A 192 -10.83 -9.69 -22.24
CA ASP A 192 -10.61 -10.48 -23.46
C ASP A 192 -11.81 -11.38 -23.81
N GLU A 193 -12.58 -11.81 -22.80
CA GLU A 193 -13.81 -12.57 -22.98
C GLU A 193 -15.00 -11.70 -23.41
N ASN A 194 -15.03 -10.43 -23.01
CA ASN A 194 -16.14 -9.50 -23.28
C ASN A 194 -15.92 -8.56 -24.48
N LEU A 195 -14.70 -8.49 -25.04
CA LEU A 195 -14.45 -7.70 -26.24
C LEU A 195 -15.18 -8.28 -27.46
N PRO A 196 -15.70 -7.41 -28.37
CA PRO A 196 -16.34 -7.88 -29.60
C PRO A 196 -15.35 -8.67 -30.45
N ARG A 197 -15.86 -9.66 -31.19
CA ARG A 197 -15.04 -10.47 -32.10
C ARG A 197 -14.98 -9.89 -33.52
N LEU A 198 -15.83 -8.90 -33.81
CA LEU A 198 -15.90 -8.18 -35.08
C LEU A 198 -14.72 -7.22 -35.26
N TYR A 199 -14.33 -6.98 -36.50
CA TYR A 199 -13.33 -5.97 -36.85
C TYR A 199 -13.99 -4.58 -36.89
N GLU A 200 -13.20 -3.53 -36.73
CA GLU A 200 -13.68 -2.14 -36.67
C GLU A 200 -14.36 -1.67 -37.97
N ASP A 201 -14.00 -2.27 -39.10
CA ASP A 201 -14.59 -2.02 -40.42
C ASP A 201 -15.87 -2.83 -40.69
N ASP A 202 -16.30 -3.69 -39.77
CA ASP A 202 -17.57 -4.42 -39.86
C ASP A 202 -18.75 -3.47 -39.56
N GLU A 203 -19.77 -3.48 -40.41
CA GLU A 203 -20.96 -2.62 -40.24
C GLU A 203 -21.71 -2.87 -38.92
N ASN A 204 -21.59 -4.07 -38.34
CA ASN A 204 -22.20 -4.43 -37.06
C ASN A 204 -21.29 -4.12 -35.86
N PHE A 205 -20.09 -3.58 -36.08
CA PHE A 205 -19.20 -3.19 -34.99
C PHE A 205 -19.78 -2.01 -34.21
N SER A 206 -19.78 -2.14 -32.88
CA SER A 206 -20.23 -1.09 -31.97
C SER A 206 -19.11 -0.68 -31.03
N TYR A 207 -18.73 0.60 -31.08
CA TYR A 207 -17.80 1.16 -30.09
C TYR A 207 -18.36 1.08 -28.66
N ALA A 208 -19.68 1.06 -28.47
CA ALA A 208 -20.25 0.87 -27.15
C ALA A 208 -19.97 -0.54 -26.60
N GLU A 209 -20.01 -1.57 -27.46
CA GLU A 209 -19.65 -2.95 -27.08
C GLU A 209 -18.15 -3.08 -26.82
N TYR A 210 -17.31 -2.34 -27.55
CA TYR A 210 -15.87 -2.27 -27.29
C TYR A 210 -15.52 -1.54 -25.97
N LEU A 211 -16.14 -0.39 -25.71
CA LEU A 211 -15.87 0.43 -24.53
C LEU A 211 -16.46 -0.16 -23.25
N GLY A 212 -17.58 -0.89 -23.34
CA GLY A 212 -18.25 -1.53 -22.20
C GLY A 212 -17.31 -2.27 -21.23
N PRO A 213 -16.52 -3.26 -21.66
CA PRO A 213 -15.57 -3.94 -20.77
C PRO A 213 -14.45 -3.04 -20.23
N ILE A 214 -14.08 -1.98 -20.94
CA ILE A 214 -13.04 -1.01 -20.50
C ILE A 214 -13.60 -0.11 -19.39
N ASP A 215 -14.84 0.36 -19.54
CA ASP A 215 -15.53 1.16 -18.52
C ASP A 215 -15.75 0.35 -17.24
N ILE A 216 -15.98 -0.96 -17.37
CA ILE A 216 -16.04 -1.87 -16.22
C ILE A 216 -14.71 -1.91 -15.47
N VAL A 217 -13.57 -1.93 -16.15
CA VAL A 217 -12.26 -1.84 -15.48
C VAL A 217 -12.11 -0.50 -14.75
N ALA A 218 -12.60 0.60 -15.34
CA ALA A 218 -12.61 1.89 -14.67
C ALA A 218 -13.47 1.87 -13.39
N ASP A 219 -14.65 1.23 -13.44
CA ASP A 219 -15.51 1.02 -12.27
C ASP A 219 -14.85 0.16 -11.19
N VAL A 220 -14.13 -0.90 -11.57
CA VAL A 220 -13.36 -1.74 -10.63
C VAL A 220 -12.30 -0.90 -9.92
N VAL A 221 -11.52 -0.13 -10.68
CA VAL A 221 -10.47 0.74 -10.13
C VAL A 221 -11.09 1.79 -9.20
N SER A 222 -12.16 2.46 -9.64
CA SER A 222 -12.87 3.46 -8.83
C SER A 222 -13.44 2.86 -7.54
N SER A 223 -14.06 1.68 -7.65
CA SER A 223 -14.66 0.97 -6.52
C SER A 223 -13.63 0.58 -5.47
N CYS A 224 -12.49 0.02 -5.92
CA CYS A 224 -11.42 -0.48 -5.05
C CYS A 224 -10.43 0.62 -4.62
N THR A 225 -10.63 1.87 -5.05
CA THR A 225 -9.86 3.05 -4.61
C THR A 225 -10.76 4.02 -3.87
N PHE A 226 -11.38 4.95 -4.60
CA PHE A 226 -12.14 6.08 -4.07
C PHE A 226 -13.38 5.64 -3.28
N GLU A 227 -14.23 4.79 -3.85
CA GLU A 227 -15.48 4.38 -3.20
C GLU A 227 -15.21 3.57 -1.92
N MET A 228 -14.22 2.67 -1.96
CA MET A 228 -13.78 1.92 -0.80
C MET A 228 -13.30 2.87 0.31
N GLN A 229 -12.43 3.84 0.01
CA GLN A 229 -11.95 4.81 0.99
C GLN A 229 -13.08 5.69 1.54
N TYR A 230 -14.00 6.11 0.68
CA TYR A 230 -15.17 6.92 1.07
C TYR A 230 -16.08 6.15 2.02
N LEU A 231 -16.40 4.89 1.69
CA LEU A 231 -17.22 4.04 2.54
C LEU A 231 -16.49 3.63 3.82
N PHE A 232 -15.17 3.44 3.78
CA PHE A 232 -14.36 3.22 4.97
C PHE A 232 -14.46 4.39 5.94
N HIS A 233 -14.29 5.62 5.44
CA HIS A 233 -14.43 6.84 6.23
C HIS A 233 -15.81 6.96 6.90
N ARG A 234 -16.88 6.61 6.16
CA ARG A 234 -18.24 6.57 6.73
C ARG A 234 -18.41 5.45 7.76
N TRP A 235 -17.90 4.26 7.46
CA TRP A 235 -17.99 3.10 8.35
C TRP A 235 -17.34 3.36 9.70
N ILE A 236 -16.13 3.92 9.71
CA ILE A 236 -15.43 4.30 10.94
C ILE A 236 -16.30 5.21 11.84
N ASN A 237 -17.11 6.07 11.24
CA ASN A 237 -18.07 6.92 11.95
C ASN A 237 -19.32 6.21 12.48
N THR A 238 -19.52 4.93 12.14
CA THR A 238 -20.59 4.09 12.68
C THR A 238 -20.11 3.16 13.80
N ILE A 239 -18.80 3.12 14.07
CA ILE A 239 -18.25 2.24 15.11
C ILE A 239 -18.68 2.74 16.49
N HIS A 240 -19.27 1.83 17.26
CA HIS A 240 -19.69 2.02 18.64
C HIS A 240 -19.28 0.80 19.48
N TYR A 241 -19.19 1.00 20.79
CA TYR A 241 -18.80 -0.04 21.75
C TYR A 241 -20.04 -0.74 22.31
N LYS A 242 -19.99 -2.07 22.39
CA LYS A 242 -21.06 -2.88 22.98
C LYS A 242 -21.30 -2.51 24.45
N LYS A 243 -22.57 -2.60 24.89
CA LYS A 243 -22.94 -2.40 26.29
C LYS A 243 -22.12 -3.32 27.19
N GLY A 244 -21.62 -2.78 28.31
CA GLY A 244 -20.84 -3.54 29.29
C GLY A 244 -19.32 -3.51 29.10
N PHE A 245 -18.79 -2.79 28.11
CA PHE A 245 -17.34 -2.65 27.89
C PHE A 245 -16.57 -2.17 29.13
N ARG A 246 -17.23 -1.42 30.03
CA ARG A 246 -16.63 -0.92 31.28
C ARG A 246 -16.07 -2.02 32.18
N LYS A 247 -16.58 -3.26 32.09
CA LYS A 247 -16.08 -4.43 32.83
C LYS A 247 -14.70 -4.91 32.34
N ASN A 248 -14.28 -4.45 31.16
CA ASN A 248 -13.03 -4.80 30.52
C ASN A 248 -12.04 -3.62 30.49
N MET A 249 -12.26 -2.56 31.27
CA MET A 249 -11.30 -1.46 31.34
C MET A 249 -9.96 -1.96 31.88
N LEU A 250 -8.89 -1.46 31.28
CA LEU A 250 -7.51 -1.77 31.65
C LEU A 250 -6.95 -0.66 32.54
N TYR A 251 -5.93 -0.98 33.32
CA TYR A 251 -5.07 0.04 33.89
C TYR A 251 -4.10 0.51 32.81
N LEU A 252 -4.12 1.80 32.49
CA LEU A 252 -3.17 2.44 31.57
C LEU A 252 -2.40 3.51 32.33
N ASP A 253 -1.09 3.56 32.10
CA ASP A 253 -0.21 4.53 32.76
C ASP A 253 -0.55 5.96 32.29
N PRO A 254 -0.96 6.87 33.20
CA PRO A 254 -1.28 8.24 32.84
C PRO A 254 -0.06 9.07 32.41
N ASN A 255 1.17 8.60 32.73
CA ASN A 255 2.44 9.24 32.41
C ASN A 255 3.12 8.62 31.18
N ALA A 256 2.34 7.96 30.32
CA ALA A 256 2.82 7.41 29.06
C ALA A 256 2.28 8.20 27.86
N VAL A 257 2.94 8.03 26.71
CA VAL A 257 2.41 8.46 25.41
C VAL A 257 1.83 7.29 24.65
N TYR A 258 0.96 7.58 23.68
CA TYR A 258 0.17 6.59 22.96
C TYR A 258 0.33 6.80 21.45
N LEU A 259 0.86 5.81 20.75
CA LEU A 259 0.81 5.72 19.29
C LEU A 259 -0.41 4.87 18.92
N ASN A 260 -1.46 5.52 18.42
CA ASN A 260 -2.73 4.89 18.13
C ASN A 260 -2.89 4.64 16.62
N PHE A 261 -3.02 3.36 16.26
CA PHE A 261 -3.29 2.90 14.90
C PHE A 261 -4.81 2.83 14.62
N ASN A 262 -5.64 2.95 15.66
CA ASN A 262 -7.09 2.89 15.53
C ASN A 262 -7.65 4.26 15.16
N TYR A 263 -8.76 4.25 14.44
CA TYR A 263 -9.43 5.46 13.99
C TYR A 263 -10.45 6.01 15.00
N THR A 264 -10.72 5.27 16.08
CA THR A 264 -11.70 5.64 17.11
C THR A 264 -11.09 6.53 18.19
N LEU A 265 -11.94 7.13 19.04
CA LEU A 265 -11.50 8.06 20.09
C LEU A 265 -11.46 7.43 21.50
N PHE A 266 -11.42 6.11 21.60
CA PHE A 266 -11.68 5.39 22.86
C PHE A 266 -10.76 5.78 24.01
N LEU A 267 -9.47 5.98 23.71
CA LEU A 267 -8.47 6.44 24.67
C LEU A 267 -8.85 7.82 25.26
N GLU A 268 -9.34 8.72 24.41
CA GLU A 268 -9.78 10.05 24.84
C GLU A 268 -11.10 9.97 25.61
N THR A 269 -12.10 9.28 25.07
CA THR A 269 -13.48 9.37 25.57
C THR A 269 -13.75 8.50 26.79
N GLU A 270 -13.13 7.32 26.90
CA GLU A 270 -13.41 6.36 27.98
C GLU A 270 -12.25 6.20 28.96
N TYR A 271 -11.01 6.34 28.50
CA TYR A 271 -9.82 6.32 29.37
C TYR A 271 -9.41 7.71 29.88
N ASN A 272 -9.99 8.78 29.34
CA ASN A 272 -9.64 10.18 29.65
C ASN A 272 -8.14 10.49 29.42
N ILE A 273 -7.50 9.83 28.47
CA ILE A 273 -6.14 10.15 28.08
C ILE A 273 -6.16 11.46 27.31
N SER A 274 -5.32 12.41 27.73
CA SER A 274 -5.23 13.71 27.07
C SER A 274 -4.78 13.55 25.62
N ARG A 275 -5.47 14.22 24.68
CA ARG A 275 -5.12 14.21 23.25
C ARG A 275 -3.64 14.59 22.99
N LYS A 276 -3.05 15.42 23.86
CA LYS A 276 -1.63 15.81 23.74
C LYS A 276 -0.65 14.63 23.93
N HIS A 277 -1.09 13.54 24.57
CA HIS A 277 -0.31 12.31 24.76
C HIS A 277 -0.60 11.26 23.69
N ILE A 278 -1.51 11.53 22.73
CA ILE A 278 -1.93 10.54 21.72
C ILE A 278 -1.53 11.03 20.33
N LEU A 279 -0.76 10.22 19.62
CA LEU A 279 -0.54 10.37 18.19
C LEU A 279 -1.42 9.36 17.43
N TYR A 280 -2.41 9.86 16.71
CA TYR A 280 -3.21 9.07 15.75
C TYR A 280 -2.46 8.97 14.43
N ILE A 281 -1.62 7.94 14.28
CA ILE A 281 -0.70 7.83 13.14
C ILE A 281 -1.42 7.64 11.81
N HIS A 282 -2.63 7.08 11.84
CA HIS A 282 -3.48 6.88 10.67
C HIS A 282 -4.65 7.88 10.59
N GLY A 283 -4.65 8.90 11.44
CA GLY A 283 -5.78 9.80 11.59
C GLY A 283 -6.90 9.24 12.47
N ASP A 284 -7.91 10.07 12.69
CA ASP A 284 -9.04 9.75 13.57
C ASP A 284 -10.38 10.18 12.94
N ARG A 285 -11.46 9.54 13.38
CA ARG A 285 -12.81 9.70 12.81
C ARG A 285 -13.37 11.13 12.75
N ARG A 286 -12.79 12.10 13.49
CA ARG A 286 -13.20 13.52 13.44
C ARG A 286 -12.65 14.25 12.21
N GLN A 287 -11.60 13.72 11.61
CA GLN A 287 -10.95 14.35 10.46
C GLN A 287 -11.85 14.24 9.22
N LYS A 288 -11.58 15.08 8.21
CA LYS A 288 -12.32 15.06 6.95
C LYS A 288 -11.99 13.83 6.12
N PHE A 289 -12.85 13.53 5.15
CA PHE A 289 -12.56 12.52 4.13
C PHE A 289 -11.20 12.81 3.45
N GLY A 290 -10.44 11.74 3.18
CA GLY A 290 -9.08 11.81 2.64
C GLY A 290 -7.98 11.99 3.69
N SER A 291 -8.30 12.14 4.98
CA SER A 291 -7.30 12.23 6.05
C SER A 291 -6.95 10.90 6.71
N LEU A 292 -7.83 9.89 6.61
CA LEU A 292 -7.56 8.57 7.19
C LEU A 292 -6.56 7.81 6.32
N VAL A 293 -5.55 7.21 6.95
CA VAL A 293 -4.52 6.43 6.27
C VAL A 293 -4.95 4.98 6.19
N LEU A 294 -5.14 4.48 4.97
CA LEU A 294 -5.44 3.09 4.67
C LEU A 294 -4.76 2.73 3.36
N GLY A 295 -3.95 1.67 3.33
CA GLY A 295 -3.25 1.30 2.09
C GLY A 295 -2.23 0.18 2.25
N HIS A 296 -1.66 -0.26 1.13
CA HIS A 296 -0.56 -1.24 1.11
C HIS A 296 0.80 -0.56 1.28
N ASN A 297 1.80 -1.29 1.78
CA ASN A 297 3.15 -0.79 2.04
C ASN A 297 4.13 -0.92 0.86
N VAL A 298 3.66 -1.28 -0.34
CA VAL A 298 4.48 -1.27 -1.55
C VAL A 298 4.88 0.18 -1.87
N GLU A 299 6.13 0.54 -1.61
CA GLU A 299 6.63 1.91 -1.78
C GLU A 299 6.80 2.31 -3.24
N ASP A 300 7.03 1.34 -4.13
CA ASP A 300 7.30 1.57 -5.55
C ASP A 300 6.56 0.54 -6.42
N ASN A 301 5.59 1.04 -7.18
CA ASN A 301 4.79 0.20 -8.08
C ASN A 301 5.57 -0.32 -9.28
N GLU A 302 6.58 0.39 -9.78
CA GLU A 302 7.38 -0.11 -10.90
C GLU A 302 8.22 -1.29 -10.45
N VAL A 303 8.87 -1.18 -9.29
CA VAL A 303 9.62 -2.31 -8.69
C VAL A 303 8.68 -3.48 -8.42
N ALA A 304 7.50 -3.22 -7.85
CA ALA A 304 6.52 -4.27 -7.60
C ALA A 304 5.99 -4.91 -8.89
N PHE A 305 5.82 -4.13 -9.96
CA PHE A 305 5.45 -4.64 -11.28
C PHE A 305 6.58 -5.51 -11.86
N GLU A 306 7.83 -5.07 -11.81
CA GLU A 306 8.99 -5.86 -12.24
C GLU A 306 9.12 -7.17 -11.46
N GLU A 307 8.93 -7.14 -10.14
CA GLU A 307 8.88 -8.32 -9.28
C GLU A 307 7.73 -9.26 -9.67
N TRP A 308 6.55 -8.69 -9.97
CA TRP A 308 5.41 -9.45 -10.46
C TRP A 308 5.73 -10.13 -11.78
N VAL A 309 6.28 -9.40 -12.77
CA VAL A 309 6.72 -9.97 -14.06
C VAL A 309 7.75 -11.07 -13.83
N HIS A 310 8.75 -10.83 -12.98
CA HIS A 310 9.80 -11.80 -12.67
C HIS A 310 9.24 -13.10 -12.07
N LYS A 311 8.33 -12.98 -11.09
CA LYS A 311 7.65 -14.11 -10.43
C LYS A 311 6.82 -14.92 -11.41
N HIS A 312 6.28 -14.27 -12.45
CA HIS A 312 5.31 -14.86 -13.36
C HIS A 312 5.89 -15.37 -14.67
N LYS A 313 7.04 -14.85 -15.14
CA LYS A 313 7.64 -15.11 -16.48
C LYS A 313 7.76 -16.60 -16.86
N ASN A 314 7.94 -17.49 -15.87
CA ASN A 314 8.13 -18.93 -16.11
C ASN A 314 6.83 -19.74 -16.13
N ARG A 315 5.68 -19.14 -15.77
CA ARG A 315 4.38 -19.82 -15.78
C ARG A 315 4.00 -20.17 -17.22
N ARG A 316 3.45 -21.38 -17.42
CA ARG A 316 3.03 -21.89 -18.74
C ARG A 316 2.18 -20.88 -19.53
N ARG A 317 1.30 -20.14 -18.84
CA ARG A 317 0.36 -19.16 -19.41
C ARG A 317 1.04 -17.98 -20.13
N TYR A 318 2.29 -17.65 -19.79
CA TYR A 318 3.02 -16.51 -20.36
C TYR A 318 4.16 -16.92 -21.30
N ARG A 319 4.19 -18.18 -21.71
CA ARG A 319 5.15 -18.64 -22.72
C ARG A 319 4.72 -18.13 -24.09
N PRO A 320 5.66 -17.77 -24.99
CA PRO A 320 5.31 -17.30 -26.33
C PRO A 320 4.54 -18.32 -27.17
N ASN A 321 4.76 -19.62 -26.92
CA ASN A 321 4.03 -20.70 -27.57
C ASN A 321 3.35 -21.58 -26.51
N LEU A 322 2.07 -21.85 -26.71
CA LEU A 322 1.25 -22.73 -25.90
C LEU A 322 1.02 -24.06 -26.61
N LYS A 323 0.67 -25.10 -25.84
CA LYS A 323 0.38 -26.44 -26.34
C LYS A 323 -1.11 -26.73 -26.14
N ASP A 324 -1.80 -27.16 -27.19
CA ASP A 324 -3.20 -27.57 -27.11
C ASP A 324 -3.33 -28.98 -26.46
N LYS A 325 -4.58 -29.46 -26.29
CA LYS A 325 -4.86 -30.79 -25.73
C LYS A 325 -4.29 -31.94 -26.58
N LYS A 326 -4.10 -31.73 -27.90
CA LYS A 326 -3.55 -32.71 -28.84
C LYS A 326 -2.02 -32.64 -28.93
N GLY A 327 -1.41 -31.71 -28.22
CA GLY A 327 0.02 -31.51 -28.21
C GLY A 327 0.57 -30.57 -29.29
N LYS A 328 -0.28 -29.92 -30.08
CA LYS A 328 0.13 -28.98 -31.13
C LYS A 328 0.49 -27.62 -30.51
N TYR A 329 1.59 -27.04 -30.97
CA TYR A 329 2.01 -25.70 -30.55
C TYR A 329 1.29 -24.61 -31.34
N PHE A 330 0.95 -23.52 -30.65
CA PHE A 330 0.39 -22.30 -31.26
C PHE A 330 0.92 -21.05 -30.55
N ALA A 331 0.98 -19.94 -31.29
CA ALA A 331 1.42 -18.65 -30.75
C ALA A 331 0.44 -18.16 -29.69
N ASN A 332 0.96 -17.75 -28.54
CA ASN A 332 0.17 -17.28 -27.40
C ASN A 332 -0.53 -15.97 -27.76
N ASP A 333 -1.85 -16.01 -27.65
CA ASP A 333 -2.77 -14.92 -27.96
C ASP A 333 -3.45 -14.37 -26.70
N LYS A 334 -3.11 -14.83 -25.50
CA LYS A 334 -3.76 -14.35 -24.27
C LYS A 334 -3.47 -12.88 -24.03
N LEU A 335 -4.51 -12.08 -23.76
CA LEU A 335 -4.37 -10.63 -23.65
C LEU A 335 -3.35 -10.19 -22.59
N VAL A 336 -3.33 -10.84 -21.42
CA VAL A 336 -2.34 -10.57 -20.36
C VAL A 336 -0.89 -10.90 -20.76
N TYR A 337 -0.69 -11.92 -21.61
CA TYR A 337 0.64 -12.24 -22.15
C TYR A 337 1.07 -11.16 -23.14
N LEU A 338 0.16 -10.77 -24.03
CA LEU A 338 0.39 -9.74 -25.04
C LEU A 338 0.70 -8.38 -24.38
N ALA A 339 0.03 -8.06 -23.27
CA ALA A 339 0.26 -6.82 -22.53
C ALA A 339 1.62 -6.79 -21.83
N PHE A 340 1.97 -7.82 -21.05
CA PHE A 340 3.08 -7.70 -20.07
C PHE A 340 4.31 -8.57 -20.35
N PHE A 341 4.23 -9.52 -21.28
CA PHE A 341 5.30 -10.50 -21.50
C PHE A 341 5.76 -10.59 -22.96
N LEU A 342 5.04 -9.94 -23.88
CA LEU A 342 5.44 -9.83 -25.27
C LEU A 342 6.58 -8.81 -25.40
N LYS A 343 7.70 -9.22 -26.01
CA LYS A 343 8.89 -8.36 -26.16
C LYS A 343 8.72 -7.27 -27.22
N ASP A 344 7.97 -7.58 -28.27
CA ASP A 344 7.76 -6.69 -29.42
C ASP A 344 6.27 -6.69 -29.75
N MET A 345 5.58 -5.62 -29.37
CA MET A 345 4.13 -5.47 -29.53
C MET A 345 3.70 -5.60 -30.99
N LYS A 346 4.57 -5.27 -31.96
CA LYS A 346 4.28 -5.37 -33.40
C LYS A 346 4.19 -6.82 -33.89
N LYS A 347 4.70 -7.78 -33.11
CA LYS A 347 4.76 -9.20 -33.45
C LYS A 347 3.78 -10.05 -32.64
N GLY A 348 2.91 -9.43 -31.86
CA GLY A 348 1.92 -10.11 -31.04
C GLY A 348 0.85 -10.82 -31.89
N ASN A 349 0.42 -11.99 -31.46
CA ASN A 349 -0.76 -12.65 -32.02
C ASN A 349 -2.04 -11.99 -31.47
N TRP A 350 -2.29 -10.75 -31.89
CA TRP A 350 -3.43 -9.96 -31.42
C TRP A 350 -4.77 -10.50 -31.91
N LYS A 351 -4.81 -11.27 -33.00
CA LYS A 351 -6.02 -11.75 -33.71
C LYS A 351 -6.91 -10.63 -34.27
N ASN A 352 -7.22 -9.62 -33.46
CA ASN A 352 -7.99 -8.43 -33.78
C ASN A 352 -7.26 -7.18 -33.23
N PRO A 353 -7.05 -6.11 -34.05
CA PRO A 353 -6.37 -4.89 -33.62
C PRO A 353 -6.98 -4.20 -32.39
N ILE A 354 -8.29 -4.29 -32.18
CA ILE A 354 -8.95 -3.64 -31.02
C ILE A 354 -8.39 -4.12 -29.68
N ARG A 355 -7.84 -5.34 -29.63
CA ARG A 355 -7.22 -5.90 -28.42
C ARG A 355 -5.96 -5.14 -28.02
N TYR A 356 -5.21 -4.60 -28.99
CA TYR A 356 -4.05 -3.75 -28.71
C TYR A 356 -4.50 -2.43 -28.06
N TYR A 357 -5.51 -1.77 -28.61
CA TYR A 357 -6.04 -0.51 -28.07
C TYR A 357 -6.70 -0.71 -26.69
N ALA A 358 -7.37 -1.83 -26.47
CA ALA A 358 -7.92 -2.17 -25.17
C ALA A 358 -6.83 -2.30 -24.10
N VAL A 359 -5.70 -2.95 -24.41
CA VAL A 359 -4.56 -3.05 -23.48
C VAL A 359 -4.06 -1.67 -23.07
N ASP A 360 -3.85 -0.79 -24.03
CA ASP A 360 -3.37 0.58 -23.80
C ASP A 360 -4.31 1.35 -22.85
N HIS A 361 -5.62 1.27 -23.08
CA HIS A 361 -6.61 1.89 -22.20
C HIS A 361 -6.61 1.29 -20.78
N ILE A 362 -6.38 -0.01 -20.63
CA ILE A 362 -6.50 -0.69 -19.34
C ILE A 362 -5.25 -0.53 -18.48
N GLU A 363 -4.08 -0.55 -19.09
CA GLU A 363 -2.79 -0.56 -18.38
C GLU A 363 -2.64 0.69 -17.50
N GLU A 364 -2.87 1.89 -18.03
CA GLU A 364 -2.78 3.14 -17.26
C GLU A 364 -3.76 3.14 -16.06
N ARG A 365 -4.99 2.65 -16.28
CA ARG A 365 -6.01 2.57 -15.22
C ARG A 365 -5.59 1.61 -14.10
N LEU A 366 -5.00 0.47 -14.45
CA LEU A 366 -4.48 -0.50 -13.48
C LEU A 366 -3.27 0.03 -12.72
N GLU A 367 -2.33 0.68 -13.37
CA GLU A 367 -1.16 1.22 -12.66
C GLU A 367 -1.55 2.38 -11.72
N ASN A 368 -2.55 3.16 -12.12
CA ASN A 368 -3.18 4.17 -11.25
C ASN A 368 -3.85 3.56 -10.00
N TYR A 369 -4.39 2.33 -10.08
CA TYR A 369 -4.98 1.65 -8.93
C TYR A 369 -3.95 1.43 -7.82
N TYR A 370 -2.79 0.85 -8.15
CA TYR A 370 -1.76 0.56 -7.16
C TYR A 370 -1.23 1.87 -6.57
N ALA A 371 -1.01 2.89 -7.40
CA ALA A 371 -0.44 4.16 -6.94
C ALA A 371 -1.34 4.87 -5.91
N LYS A 372 -2.66 4.85 -6.13
CA LYS A 372 -3.63 5.50 -5.25
C LYS A 372 -3.88 4.77 -3.93
N ASN A 373 -3.49 3.50 -3.82
CA ASN A 373 -3.66 2.69 -2.61
C ASN A 373 -2.36 2.49 -1.82
N ILE A 374 -1.29 3.22 -2.17
CA ILE A 374 -0.06 3.22 -1.38
C ILE A 374 -0.30 3.92 -0.05
N LYS A 375 0.10 3.25 1.02
CA LYS A 375 0.29 3.85 2.33
C LYS A 375 1.67 4.50 2.38
N HIS A 376 1.71 5.82 2.30
CA HIS A 376 2.95 6.60 2.33
C HIS A 376 3.54 6.69 3.75
N SER A 377 3.89 5.55 4.36
CA SER A 377 4.38 5.47 5.75
C SER A 377 5.61 6.33 6.01
N ASN A 378 6.57 6.39 5.08
CA ASN A 378 7.76 7.22 5.23
C ASN A 378 7.40 8.72 5.27
N ASP A 379 6.47 9.16 4.42
CA ASP A 379 5.99 10.55 4.48
C ASP A 379 5.24 10.79 5.80
N ILE A 380 4.42 9.84 6.26
CA ILE A 380 3.72 9.96 7.55
C ILE A 380 4.72 10.05 8.73
N ILE A 381 5.80 9.28 8.70
CA ILE A 381 6.88 9.35 9.69
C ILE A 381 7.56 10.72 9.64
N ASP A 382 7.90 11.19 8.44
CA ASP A 382 8.50 12.52 8.20
C ASP A 382 7.64 13.66 8.78
N HIS A 383 6.32 13.63 8.59
CA HIS A 383 5.39 14.62 9.14
C HIS A 383 5.24 14.55 10.67
N ASN A 384 5.69 13.46 11.29
CA ASN A 384 5.59 13.21 12.73
C ASN A 384 6.95 13.07 13.41
N LEU A 385 8.04 13.57 12.79
CA LEU A 385 9.40 13.43 13.33
C LEU A 385 9.54 13.90 14.77
N GLY A 386 8.92 15.02 15.13
CA GLY A 386 8.95 15.51 16.51
C GLY A 386 8.40 14.51 17.54
N PHE A 387 7.48 13.62 17.16
CA PHE A 387 7.05 12.50 18.01
C PHE A 387 8.15 11.44 18.13
N PHE A 388 8.65 10.92 17.00
CA PHE A 388 9.64 9.84 16.99
C PHE A 388 10.94 10.26 17.69
N GLU A 389 11.43 11.47 17.44
CA GLU A 389 12.63 12.01 18.09
C GLU A 389 12.46 12.20 19.60
N SER A 390 11.22 12.41 20.08
CA SER A 390 10.94 12.52 21.52
C SER A 390 11.04 11.18 22.26
N LEU A 391 11.15 10.05 21.54
CA LEU A 391 11.30 8.71 22.11
C LEU A 391 12.75 8.35 22.49
N ASN A 392 13.69 9.29 22.42
CA ASN A 392 15.12 9.04 22.69
C ASN A 392 15.41 8.34 24.04
N ASP A 393 14.64 8.66 25.09
CA ASP A 393 14.83 8.14 26.46
C ASP A 393 13.80 7.06 26.84
N LEU A 394 13.21 6.41 25.83
CA LEU A 394 12.21 5.37 26.01
C LEU A 394 12.81 4.14 26.70
N LYS A 395 12.09 3.61 27.71
CA LYS A 395 12.49 2.44 28.51
C LYS A 395 11.56 1.25 28.27
N GLU A 396 10.30 1.51 27.96
CA GLU A 396 9.26 0.49 27.86
C GLU A 396 8.28 0.78 26.72
N ILE A 397 7.91 -0.26 25.97
CA ILE A 397 6.84 -0.26 24.97
C ILE A 397 5.80 -1.31 25.35
N THR A 398 4.54 -0.91 25.41
CA THR A 398 3.41 -1.82 25.64
C THR A 398 2.47 -1.84 24.44
N LEU A 399 2.34 -2.99 23.79
CA LEU A 399 1.50 -3.18 22.62
C LEU A 399 0.16 -3.80 23.01
N LEU A 400 -0.93 -3.08 22.75
CA LEU A 400 -2.30 -3.50 23.04
C LEU A 400 -3.07 -3.78 21.75
N GLY A 401 -3.36 -5.07 21.49
CA GLY A 401 -4.22 -5.50 20.40
C GLY A 401 -3.69 -5.19 18.99
N HIS A 402 -2.38 -5.06 18.81
CA HIS A 402 -1.77 -4.81 17.52
C HIS A 402 -1.50 -6.13 16.76
N SER A 403 -1.80 -6.18 15.46
CA SER A 403 -1.66 -7.41 14.65
C SER A 403 -0.20 -7.74 14.29
N LEU A 404 0.68 -6.74 14.35
CA LEU A 404 2.09 -6.81 13.93
C LEU A 404 2.24 -7.25 12.47
N GLY A 405 1.34 -6.75 11.61
CA GLY A 405 1.40 -6.94 10.17
C GLY A 405 2.61 -6.23 9.56
N ASP A 406 3.08 -6.75 8.42
CA ASP A 406 4.27 -6.21 7.74
C ASP A 406 4.04 -4.78 7.19
N VAL A 407 2.77 -4.39 7.02
CA VAL A 407 2.35 -3.07 6.53
C VAL A 407 2.76 -1.94 7.49
N ASP A 408 2.69 -2.18 8.80
CA ASP A 408 2.99 -1.17 9.83
C ASP A 408 4.45 -1.17 10.26
N PHE A 409 5.24 -2.11 9.73
CA PHE A 409 6.64 -2.28 10.09
C PHE A 409 7.50 -1.01 10.02
N PRO A 410 7.32 -0.11 9.02
CA PRO A 410 8.09 1.14 8.96
C PRO A 410 7.98 2.00 10.22
N TYR A 411 6.82 2.05 10.89
CA TYR A 411 6.65 2.83 12.12
C TYR A 411 7.44 2.26 13.28
N PHE A 412 7.50 0.93 13.41
CA PHE A 412 8.30 0.28 14.46
C PHE A 412 9.79 0.45 14.22
N LYS A 413 10.23 0.38 12.96
CA LYS A 413 11.60 0.69 12.58
C LYS A 413 11.97 2.12 12.98
N ALA A 414 11.11 3.09 12.67
CA ALA A 414 11.31 4.49 13.05
C ALA A 414 11.37 4.69 14.57
N ILE A 415 10.58 3.95 15.36
CA ILE A 415 10.69 3.97 16.83
C ILE A 415 12.09 3.50 17.25
N VAL A 416 12.49 2.31 16.84
CA VAL A 416 13.78 1.69 17.20
C VAL A 416 14.97 2.58 16.80
N GLU A 417 14.93 3.19 15.61
CA GLU A 417 15.97 4.09 15.10
C GLU A 417 16.12 5.39 15.92
N ASN A 418 15.09 5.77 16.69
CA ASN A 418 15.11 6.98 17.52
C ASN A 418 15.33 6.70 19.02
N VAL A 419 15.44 5.44 19.44
CA VAL A 419 15.70 5.08 20.85
C VAL A 419 17.21 4.94 21.08
N ARG A 420 17.75 5.62 22.09
CA ARG A 420 19.20 5.60 22.38
C ARG A 420 19.71 4.24 22.85
N ASN A 421 19.00 3.62 23.80
CA ASN A 421 19.42 2.39 24.48
C ASN A 421 18.51 1.22 24.10
N VAL A 422 18.49 0.88 22.81
CA VAL A 422 17.51 -0.07 22.27
C VAL A 422 17.66 -1.50 22.80
N ASP A 423 18.88 -1.88 23.20
CA ASP A 423 19.17 -3.20 23.77
C ASP A 423 18.59 -3.41 25.19
N ASP A 424 18.29 -2.31 25.90
CA ASP A 424 17.67 -2.33 27.23
C ASP A 424 16.15 -2.10 27.17
N LEU A 425 15.61 -1.81 25.99
CA LEU A 425 14.20 -1.52 25.79
C LEU A 425 13.34 -2.75 26.12
N ILE A 426 12.34 -2.56 27.00
CA ILE A 426 11.39 -3.60 27.38
C ILE A 426 10.17 -3.54 26.46
N TRP A 427 9.79 -4.67 25.89
CA TRP A 427 8.63 -4.84 25.04
C TRP A 427 7.60 -5.75 25.71
N ASN A 428 6.43 -5.21 26.03
CA ASN A 428 5.28 -5.97 26.51
C ASN A 428 4.29 -6.15 25.37
N PHE A 429 4.06 -7.39 24.97
CA PHE A 429 3.09 -7.72 23.93
C PHE A 429 1.84 -8.35 24.54
N SER A 430 0.69 -7.73 24.29
CA SER A 430 -0.58 -8.41 24.49
C SER A 430 -0.77 -9.50 23.44
N TYR A 431 -1.34 -10.63 23.83
CA TYR A 431 -1.73 -11.71 22.92
C TYR A 431 -3.13 -12.24 23.26
N TYR A 432 -3.82 -12.77 22.26
CA TYR A 432 -5.12 -13.41 22.42
C TYR A 432 -5.08 -14.90 22.02
N SER A 433 -4.25 -15.24 21.04
CA SER A 433 -4.13 -16.57 20.44
C SER A 433 -2.66 -16.98 20.26
N ASP A 434 -2.43 -18.28 20.05
CA ASP A 434 -1.08 -18.80 19.73
C ASP A 434 -0.51 -18.23 18.43
N ASN A 435 -1.39 -17.78 17.52
CA ASN A 435 -0.96 -17.12 16.30
C ASN A 435 -0.32 -15.76 16.58
N ASP A 436 -0.80 -15.03 17.58
CA ASP A 436 -0.23 -13.74 17.98
C ASP A 436 1.21 -13.94 18.51
N ILE A 437 1.46 -15.02 19.27
CA ILE A 437 2.80 -15.37 19.73
C ILE A 437 3.75 -15.66 18.55
N LYS A 438 3.27 -16.32 17.49
CA LYS A 438 4.06 -16.53 16.26
C LYS A 438 4.37 -15.20 15.57
N ASN A 439 3.41 -14.28 15.50
CA ASN A 439 3.59 -12.95 14.92
C ASN A 439 4.61 -12.13 15.73
N ILE A 440 4.54 -12.16 17.06
CA ILE A 440 5.49 -11.48 17.96
C ILE A 440 6.91 -12.02 17.73
N ARG A 441 7.10 -13.35 17.69
CA ARG A 441 8.42 -13.95 17.40
C ARG A 441 8.96 -13.56 16.03
N ARG A 442 8.11 -13.47 15.01
CA ARG A 442 8.49 -13.00 13.67
C ARG A 442 8.92 -11.54 13.72
N PHE A 443 8.13 -10.69 14.37
CA PHE A 443 8.37 -9.27 14.54
C PHE A 443 9.69 -9.00 15.25
N CYS A 444 9.95 -9.66 16.39
CA CYS A 444 11.19 -9.47 17.13
C CYS A 444 12.43 -9.90 16.33
N ARG A 445 12.35 -10.99 15.56
CA ARG A 445 13.44 -11.40 14.66
C ARG A 445 13.71 -10.35 13.59
N HIS A 446 12.67 -9.72 13.04
CA HIS A 446 12.83 -8.72 11.99
C HIS A 446 13.47 -7.42 12.53
N LEU A 447 13.14 -7.01 13.76
CA LEU A 447 13.73 -5.83 14.41
C LEU A 447 15.01 -6.13 15.22
N ASN A 448 15.51 -7.36 15.20
CA ASN A 448 16.64 -7.80 16.04
C ASN A 448 16.45 -7.52 17.54
N ILE A 449 15.21 -7.60 18.05
CA ILE A 449 14.92 -7.38 19.48
C ILE A 449 15.48 -8.56 20.30
N PRO A 450 16.37 -8.30 21.29
CA PRO A 450 16.90 -9.34 22.17
C PRO A 450 15.77 -10.13 22.84
N GLN A 451 15.80 -11.46 22.71
CA GLN A 451 14.80 -12.31 23.37
C GLN A 451 15.14 -12.51 24.86
N GLY A 452 14.16 -12.93 25.67
CA GLY A 452 14.33 -13.16 27.09
C GLY A 452 13.80 -12.00 27.93
N LYS A 453 14.66 -11.34 28.72
CA LYS A 453 14.23 -10.31 29.69
C LYS A 453 13.53 -9.09 29.06
N ASN A 454 13.85 -8.79 27.80
CA ASN A 454 13.35 -7.64 27.05
C ASN A 454 11.99 -7.89 26.39
N VAL A 455 11.52 -9.14 26.31
CA VAL A 455 10.24 -9.47 25.66
C VAL A 455 9.33 -10.18 26.64
N ARG A 456 8.19 -9.55 26.93
CA ARG A 456 7.18 -10.06 27.85
C ARG A 456 5.87 -10.25 27.10
N HIS A 457 5.14 -11.30 27.46
CA HIS A 457 3.81 -11.59 26.91
C HIS A 457 2.78 -11.54 28.04
N PHE A 458 1.63 -10.94 27.77
CA PHE A 458 0.53 -10.89 28.74
C PHE A 458 -0.83 -10.95 28.02
N LYS A 459 -1.90 -11.33 28.72
CA LYS A 459 -3.25 -11.15 28.21
C LYS A 459 -3.80 -9.82 28.72
N MET A 460 -4.57 -9.10 27.89
CA MET A 460 -5.20 -7.86 28.34
C MET A 460 -6.11 -8.05 29.56
N SER A 461 -6.65 -9.26 29.76
CA SER A 461 -7.40 -9.63 30.96
C SER A 461 -6.61 -9.53 32.27
N ASP A 462 -5.28 -9.51 32.20
CA ASP A 462 -4.39 -9.60 33.36
C ASP A 462 -4.07 -8.22 33.95
N ILE A 463 -4.38 -7.14 33.22
CA ILE A 463 -4.12 -5.74 33.62
C ILE A 463 -5.42 -4.94 33.81
N LYS A 464 -6.48 -5.57 34.32
CA LYS A 464 -7.78 -4.93 34.53
C LYS A 464 -7.70 -3.80 35.56
N ARG A 465 -8.53 -2.77 35.33
CA ARG A 465 -8.74 -1.63 36.23
C ARG A 465 -9.57 -1.98 37.45
#